data_AF-A0A8T3WRY7-F1
#
_entry.id   AF-A0A8T3WRY7-F1
#
_cell.length_a   1.000
_cell.length_b   1.000
_cell.length_c   1.000
_cell.angle_alpha   90.00
_cell.angle_beta   90.00
_cell.angle_gamma   90.00
#
_symmetry.space_group_name_H-M   'P 1'
#
loop_
_entity.id
_entity.type
_entity.pdbx_description
1 polymer ?
#
loop_
_entity_poly.entity_id
_entity_poly.type
_entity_poly.pdbx_seq_one_letter_code
_entity_poly.pdbx_strand_id
1 'polypeptide(L)'
;MLEKKAILVLLVLHVLILPSVYAQSELDHQVIEVRLDGDVLLDYWTSNSRLDYFSADLRLFPKSSYRQDVIEFNLVHNPSASVVMKNNIEYKWDDDSERINFGYTSKVKVWNRIFKIPADVPFANLVLIREHKNYVRETELVDINNEIREKAIEITRGSDSLYDAAFKLAEWVRINVKYDLNTLTEDATQKSSWVLENRQGVCDEITNLFVSFLRSMNIPVRYVVGIAYSDAVAEGWAPHAWAEVYFQGYGWVPFDVTFGQYGWVDTGHVKLSEGVSANDPSVEYSWKAIKVGLKEKNLELNTSIVEKGDRVLPLVELKADAIFDKIKGGSFVPFEVSVKNLQNYYLSTLVYVTSAPGVVGDNSKAVLLKPYEEKKINWILTVPQLNGDFTYKSEIKVSESFGSESKDEILIDDKFEFRDKDEAEKMLSENKTNITEKYENEISFVKVEDENAEDREEIGVFRKILMLLDNLF
;
A
#
# COMPACT_ATOMS: atom_id res chain seq x y z
N MET A 1 -34.02 -22.81 -51.14
CA MET A 1 -34.16 -22.05 -49.88
C MET A 1 -34.00 -23.03 -48.73
N LEU A 2 -32.86 -23.01 -48.05
CA LEU A 2 -32.65 -23.69 -46.78
C LEU A 2 -31.83 -22.72 -45.94
N GLU A 3 -32.52 -21.99 -45.08
CA GLU A 3 -31.98 -21.03 -44.12
C GLU A 3 -30.95 -21.73 -43.23
N LYS A 4 -29.67 -21.35 -43.36
CA LYS A 4 -28.67 -21.65 -42.33
C LYS A 4 -28.98 -20.75 -41.13
N LYS A 5 -29.69 -21.29 -40.13
CA LYS A 5 -29.77 -20.67 -38.81
C LYS A 5 -28.37 -20.62 -38.21
N ALA A 6 -27.89 -19.40 -37.95
CA ALA A 6 -26.74 -19.18 -37.09
C ALA A 6 -27.10 -19.67 -35.68
N ILE A 7 -26.44 -20.74 -35.23
CA ILE A 7 -26.52 -21.19 -33.84
C ILE A 7 -25.41 -20.45 -33.11
N LEU A 8 -25.77 -19.42 -32.34
CA LEU A 8 -24.88 -18.79 -31.36
C LEU A 8 -24.68 -19.79 -30.22
N VAL A 9 -23.55 -20.50 -30.21
CA VAL A 9 -23.15 -21.32 -29.06
C VAL A 9 -22.39 -20.40 -28.11
N LEU A 10 -23.04 -20.03 -27.00
CA LEU A 10 -22.45 -19.18 -25.96
C LEU A 10 -21.46 -20.02 -25.12
N LEU A 11 -20.25 -20.24 -25.65
CA LEU A 11 -19.19 -20.92 -24.92
C LEU A 11 -18.32 -19.85 -24.27
N VAL A 12 -18.60 -19.55 -23.00
CA VAL A 12 -17.92 -18.46 -22.30
C VAL A 12 -16.59 -18.96 -21.78
N LEU A 13 -15.51 -18.59 -22.49
CA LEU A 13 -14.13 -18.84 -22.08
C LEU A 13 -13.76 -17.81 -21.00
N HIS A 14 -14.21 -18.03 -19.76
CA HIS A 14 -13.76 -17.20 -18.64
C HIS A 14 -12.44 -17.77 -18.11
N VAL A 15 -11.35 -17.04 -18.32
CA VAL A 15 -10.29 -17.05 -17.32
C VAL A 15 -10.77 -16.09 -16.24
N LEU A 16 -11.31 -16.64 -15.14
CA LEU A 16 -11.53 -15.86 -13.93
C LEU A 16 -10.14 -15.47 -13.42
N ILE A 17 -9.70 -14.26 -13.75
CA ILE A 17 -8.55 -13.64 -13.10
C ILE A 17 -9.10 -13.18 -11.76
N LEU A 18 -9.23 -14.09 -10.79
CA LEU A 18 -9.88 -13.80 -9.50
C LEU A 18 -9.28 -12.56 -8.85
N PRO A 19 -10.12 -11.61 -8.41
CA PRO A 19 -9.78 -10.85 -7.23
C PRO A 19 -11.02 -10.83 -6.33
N SER A 20 -11.20 -11.84 -5.47
CA SER A 20 -12.19 -11.79 -4.38
C SER A 20 -11.86 -10.73 -3.32
N VAL A 21 -10.85 -9.89 -3.57
CA VAL A 21 -10.01 -9.22 -2.58
C VAL A 21 -10.65 -7.96 -1.98
N TYR A 22 -11.68 -7.36 -2.59
CA TYR A 22 -11.98 -5.94 -2.34
C TYR A 22 -13.38 -5.62 -1.80
N ALA A 23 -14.12 -6.61 -1.29
CA ALA A 23 -15.42 -6.36 -0.67
C ALA A 23 -15.34 -5.45 0.59
N GLN A 24 -14.14 -5.20 1.12
CA GLN A 24 -13.94 -4.48 2.38
C GLN A 24 -13.97 -2.96 2.21
N SER A 25 -13.38 -2.44 1.14
CA SER A 25 -13.38 -1.01 0.80
C SER A 25 -14.76 -0.50 0.35
N GLU A 26 -15.68 -1.41 0.01
CA GLU A 26 -17.08 -1.11 -0.28
C GLU A 26 -17.92 -0.93 0.98
N LEU A 27 -17.43 -1.28 2.18
CA LEU A 27 -18.20 -1.17 3.42
C LEU A 27 -17.95 0.18 4.10
N ASP A 28 -18.95 0.73 4.78
CA ASP A 28 -18.79 1.93 5.60
C ASP A 28 -18.03 1.64 6.90
N HIS A 29 -18.16 0.42 7.44
CA HIS A 29 -17.42 -0.07 8.58
C HIS A 29 -17.39 -1.62 8.69
N GLN A 30 -16.52 -2.11 9.56
CA GLN A 30 -16.54 -3.50 10.08
C GLN A 30 -16.29 -3.49 11.59
N VAL A 31 -16.78 -4.51 12.29
CA VAL A 31 -16.36 -4.82 13.68
C VAL A 31 -15.52 -6.07 13.64
N ILE A 32 -14.29 -5.96 14.12
CA ILE A 32 -13.27 -7.01 14.08
C ILE A 32 -12.91 -7.37 15.51
N GLU A 33 -12.94 -8.67 15.83
CA GLU A 33 -12.39 -9.19 17.07
C GLU A 33 -10.90 -9.50 16.85
N VAL A 34 -10.07 -8.99 17.75
CA VAL A 34 -8.62 -9.18 17.78
C VAL A 34 -8.27 -9.82 19.11
N ARG A 35 -7.62 -10.97 19.05
CA ARG A 35 -7.15 -11.70 20.22
C ARG A 35 -5.65 -11.93 20.09
N LEU A 36 -4.90 -11.53 21.10
CA LEU A 36 -3.47 -11.79 21.21
C LEU A 36 -3.23 -12.63 22.46
N ASP A 37 -2.59 -13.78 22.28
CA ASP A 37 -2.24 -14.72 23.35
C ASP A 37 -0.72 -14.89 23.41
N GLY A 38 -0.13 -14.55 24.55
CA GLY A 38 1.25 -14.83 24.90
C GLY A 38 1.35 -16.03 25.84
N ASP A 39 2.31 -16.91 25.59
CA ASP A 39 2.63 -18.07 26.43
C ASP A 39 4.12 -18.12 26.70
N VAL A 40 4.50 -18.15 27.97
CA VAL A 40 5.88 -18.17 28.42
C VAL A 40 6.09 -19.33 29.39
N LEU A 41 7.14 -20.10 29.13
CA LEU A 41 7.60 -21.15 30.02
C LEU A 41 8.90 -20.73 30.71
N LEU A 42 8.85 -20.61 32.04
CA LEU A 42 9.99 -20.38 32.91
C LEU A 42 10.60 -21.73 33.32
N ASP A 43 11.94 -21.79 33.35
CA ASP A 43 12.69 -22.99 33.70
C ASP A 43 13.46 -22.78 35.01
N TYR A 44 13.06 -23.53 36.04
CA TYR A 44 13.63 -23.48 37.39
C TYR A 44 14.69 -24.57 37.53
N TRP A 45 15.96 -24.19 37.45
CA TRP A 45 17.06 -25.16 37.32
C TRP A 45 17.35 -25.98 38.57
N THR A 46 16.94 -25.52 39.75
CA THR A 46 17.27 -26.18 41.03
C THR A 46 16.15 -26.00 42.07
N SER A 47 16.18 -26.80 43.13
CA SER A 47 15.26 -26.66 44.28
C SER A 47 15.37 -25.32 45.02
N ASN A 48 16.47 -24.58 44.83
CA ASN A 48 16.70 -23.26 45.42
C ASN A 48 16.49 -22.13 44.41
N SER A 49 15.93 -22.45 43.24
CA SER A 49 15.52 -21.44 42.27
C SER A 49 14.40 -20.59 42.85
N ARG A 50 14.41 -19.29 42.53
CA ARG A 50 13.44 -18.33 43.07
C ARG A 50 13.20 -17.22 42.08
N LEU A 51 11.95 -16.90 41.81
CA LEU A 51 11.56 -15.70 41.08
C LEU A 51 11.33 -14.55 42.08
N ASP A 52 11.85 -13.37 41.77
CA ASP A 52 11.48 -12.14 42.48
C ASP A 52 10.34 -11.46 41.70
N TYR A 53 10.53 -11.29 40.40
CA TYR A 53 9.45 -10.96 39.48
C TYR A 53 9.75 -11.38 38.05
N PHE A 54 8.70 -11.57 37.27
CA PHE A 54 8.69 -11.61 35.82
C PHE A 54 7.75 -10.52 35.29
N SER A 55 8.10 -9.89 34.18
CA SER A 55 7.24 -8.93 33.49
C SER A 55 7.24 -9.16 31.99
N ALA A 56 6.08 -8.95 31.38
CA ALA A 56 5.89 -8.91 29.94
C ALA A 56 5.29 -7.55 29.57
N ASP A 57 5.98 -6.81 28.73
CA ASP A 57 5.60 -5.49 28.25
C ASP A 57 5.10 -5.63 26.81
N LEU A 58 3.77 -5.66 26.65
CA LEU A 58 3.10 -5.84 25.36
C LEU A 58 2.83 -4.48 24.69
N ARG A 59 3.33 -4.32 23.47
CA ARG A 59 3.25 -3.05 22.73
C ARG A 59 2.24 -3.05 21.58
N LEU A 60 1.82 -4.22 21.11
CA LEU A 60 0.84 -4.37 20.03
C LEU A 60 -0.58 -4.54 20.56
N PHE A 61 -1.37 -3.46 20.59
CA PHE A 61 -2.77 -3.51 20.99
C PHE A 61 -3.57 -2.39 20.34
N PRO A 62 -4.84 -2.63 19.95
CA PRO A 62 -5.64 -1.62 19.29
C PRO A 62 -5.87 -0.42 20.21
N LYS A 63 -5.71 0.78 19.63
CA LYS A 63 -6.05 2.07 20.26
C LYS A 63 -7.11 2.76 19.41
N SER A 64 -8.02 3.50 20.03
CA SER A 64 -8.97 4.31 19.27
C SER A 64 -8.23 5.41 18.51
N SER A 65 -8.63 5.64 17.26
CA SER A 65 -8.02 6.61 16.35
C SER A 65 -9.10 7.27 15.49
N TYR A 66 -8.70 8.09 14.51
CA TYR A 66 -9.65 8.70 13.58
C TYR A 66 -10.45 7.67 12.76
N ARG A 67 -9.96 6.44 12.62
CA ARG A 67 -10.56 5.39 11.79
C ARG A 67 -11.03 4.16 12.54
N GLN A 68 -10.68 3.99 13.80
CA GLN A 68 -11.10 2.82 14.56
C GLN A 68 -11.49 3.19 15.98
N ASP A 69 -12.53 2.54 16.50
CA ASP A 69 -13.00 2.68 17.88
C ASP A 69 -12.85 1.32 18.58
N VAL A 70 -12.13 1.30 19.71
CA VAL A 70 -12.08 0.12 20.58
C VAL A 70 -13.38 0.05 21.38
N ILE A 71 -14.27 -0.87 21.02
CA ILE A 71 -15.60 -1.00 21.63
C ILE A 71 -15.58 -1.93 22.85
N GLU A 72 -14.66 -2.88 22.88
CA GLU A 72 -14.46 -3.83 23.96
C GLU A 72 -12.96 -4.13 24.10
N PHE A 73 -12.46 -4.22 25.33
CA PHE A 73 -11.07 -4.55 25.61
C PHE A 73 -10.96 -5.32 26.94
N ASN A 74 -10.59 -6.59 26.86
CA ASN A 74 -10.46 -7.48 28.01
C ASN A 74 -9.03 -8.02 28.08
N LEU A 75 -8.40 -7.88 29.24
CA LEU A 75 -7.07 -8.43 29.51
C LEU A 75 -7.18 -9.92 29.88
N VAL A 76 -6.24 -10.72 29.40
CA VAL A 76 -6.08 -12.13 29.74
C VAL A 76 -4.75 -12.28 30.45
N HIS A 77 -4.76 -12.89 31.64
CA HIS A 77 -3.54 -13.23 32.35
C HIS A 77 -3.79 -14.39 33.32
N ASN A 78 -2.97 -15.43 33.20
CA ASN A 78 -2.98 -16.58 34.10
C ASN A 78 -1.54 -17.08 34.31
N PRO A 79 -1.00 -17.09 35.54
CA PRO A 79 -1.62 -16.65 36.79
C PRO A 79 -1.99 -15.16 36.80
N SER A 80 -2.71 -14.71 37.83
CA SER A 80 -3.14 -13.31 37.93
C SER A 80 -1.94 -12.37 38.01
N ALA A 81 -1.92 -11.36 37.14
CA ALA A 81 -0.85 -10.37 37.07
C ALA A 81 -1.27 -9.04 37.72
N SER A 82 -0.30 -8.28 38.21
CA SER A 82 -0.46 -6.82 38.34
C SER A 82 -0.32 -6.21 36.94
N VAL A 83 -1.30 -5.41 36.50
CA VAL A 83 -1.31 -4.83 35.14
C VAL A 83 -1.30 -3.31 35.17
N VAL A 84 -0.42 -2.70 34.39
CA VAL A 84 -0.37 -1.25 34.16
C VAL A 84 -0.51 -0.98 32.66
N MET A 85 -1.55 -0.24 32.27
CA MET A 85 -1.79 0.13 30.88
C MET A 85 -1.52 1.62 30.66
N LYS A 86 -0.56 1.92 29.76
CA LYS A 86 -0.21 3.28 29.31
C LYS A 86 -0.07 3.29 27.78
N ASN A 87 1.15 3.52 27.27
CA ASN A 87 1.48 3.36 25.85
C ASN A 87 1.68 1.90 25.45
N ASN A 88 1.84 1.05 26.47
CA ASN A 88 2.08 -0.38 26.50
C ASN A 88 1.23 -1.03 27.60
N ILE A 89 1.10 -2.36 27.57
CA ILE A 89 0.45 -3.14 28.63
C ILE A 89 1.53 -3.93 29.36
N GLU A 90 1.88 -3.48 30.55
CA GLU A 90 2.86 -4.14 31.40
C GLU A 90 2.13 -5.12 32.32
N TYR A 91 2.38 -6.41 32.13
CA TYR A 91 1.98 -7.47 33.05
C TYR A 91 3.15 -7.81 33.96
N LYS A 92 2.91 -7.93 35.25
CA LYS A 92 3.92 -8.29 36.24
C LYS A 92 3.42 -9.38 37.19
N TRP A 93 4.26 -10.39 37.38
CA TRP A 93 4.05 -11.51 38.30
C TRP A 93 5.20 -11.60 39.29
N ASP A 94 4.87 -11.96 40.53
CA ASP A 94 5.78 -12.25 41.64
C ASP A 94 5.55 -13.66 42.21
N ASP A 95 4.81 -14.49 41.48
CA ASP A 95 4.51 -15.90 41.79
C ASP A 95 5.47 -16.83 41.05
N ASP A 96 5.87 -17.95 41.68
CA ASP A 96 6.82 -18.93 41.13
C ASP A 96 6.20 -19.88 40.06
N SER A 97 5.12 -19.48 39.40
CA SER A 97 4.51 -20.27 38.32
C SER A 97 5.50 -20.57 37.19
N GLU A 98 5.49 -21.82 36.71
CA GLU A 98 6.32 -22.26 35.60
C GLU A 98 5.79 -21.76 34.25
N ARG A 99 4.46 -21.69 34.08
CA ARG A 99 3.83 -21.26 32.83
C ARG A 99 3.01 -20.00 33.06
N ILE A 100 3.25 -19.00 32.22
CA ILE A 100 2.62 -17.70 32.26
C ILE A 100 1.90 -17.48 30.93
N ASN A 101 0.60 -17.24 31.01
CA ASN A 101 -0.23 -16.78 29.90
C ASN A 101 -0.61 -15.32 30.12
N PHE A 102 -0.54 -14.52 29.06
CA PHE A 102 -0.95 -13.12 29.07
C PHE A 102 -1.49 -12.73 27.70
N GLY A 103 -2.19 -11.60 27.59
CA GLY A 103 -2.79 -11.21 26.31
C GLY A 103 -4.03 -10.36 26.45
N TYR A 104 -4.77 -10.21 25.37
CA TYR A 104 -6.05 -9.52 25.39
C TYR A 104 -7.00 -10.07 24.32
N THR A 105 -8.29 -9.80 24.53
CA THR A 105 -9.32 -9.84 23.50
C THR A 105 -9.91 -8.44 23.36
N SER A 106 -10.02 -7.96 22.13
CA SER A 106 -10.62 -6.67 21.82
C SER A 106 -11.59 -6.79 20.67
N LYS A 107 -12.69 -6.04 20.73
CA LYS A 107 -13.50 -5.74 19.55
C LYS A 107 -13.22 -4.30 19.11
N VAL A 108 -12.97 -4.14 17.81
CA VAL A 108 -12.58 -2.88 17.20
C VAL A 108 -13.53 -2.60 16.04
N LYS A 109 -14.23 -1.47 16.10
CA LYS A 109 -15.03 -0.98 14.98
C LYS A 109 -14.14 -0.12 14.07
N VAL A 110 -13.88 -0.57 12.85
CA VAL A 110 -13.07 0.14 11.86
C VAL A 110 -13.98 0.79 10.82
N TRP A 111 -13.81 2.08 10.61
CA TRP A 111 -14.56 2.88 9.66
C TRP A 111 -13.79 3.07 8.35
N ASN A 112 -14.52 3.12 7.25
CA ASN A 112 -14.02 3.54 5.96
C ASN A 112 -14.03 5.07 5.86
N ARG A 113 -13.00 5.71 6.43
CA ARG A 113 -12.83 7.18 6.39
C ARG A 113 -11.66 7.55 5.51
N ILE A 114 -11.96 8.21 4.40
CA ILE A 114 -10.97 8.73 3.45
C ILE A 114 -10.61 10.17 3.83
N PHE A 115 -9.32 10.51 3.76
CA PHE A 115 -8.88 11.88 3.92
C PHE A 115 -9.29 12.72 2.72
N LYS A 116 -10.10 13.75 2.97
CA LYS A 116 -10.60 14.66 1.94
C LYS A 116 -9.60 15.79 1.73
N ILE A 117 -8.68 15.61 0.79
CA ILE A 117 -7.66 16.60 0.42
C ILE A 117 -8.11 17.31 -0.86
N PRO A 118 -8.75 18.50 -0.81
CA PRO A 118 -9.30 19.20 -1.97
C PRO A 118 -8.27 19.92 -2.85
N ALA A 119 -7.05 20.13 -2.34
CA ALA A 119 -6.07 21.00 -2.98
C ALA A 119 -4.66 20.42 -2.91
N ASP A 120 -3.78 20.94 -3.76
CA ASP A 120 -2.36 20.60 -3.73
C ASP A 120 -1.74 21.00 -2.39
N VAL A 121 -1.24 19.99 -1.67
CA VAL A 121 -0.37 20.22 -0.51
C VAL A 121 1.04 20.43 -1.04
N PRO A 122 1.69 21.58 -0.77
CA PRO A 122 3.02 21.86 -1.29
C PRO A 122 4.02 20.77 -0.87
N PHE A 123 4.81 20.31 -1.84
CA PHE A 123 5.91 19.37 -1.61
C PHE A 123 7.11 20.05 -0.90
N ALA A 124 7.37 21.32 -1.22
CA ALA A 124 8.46 22.10 -0.62
C ALA A 124 8.00 22.84 0.65
N ASN A 125 8.86 22.87 1.67
CA ASN A 125 8.66 23.58 2.95
C ASN A 125 7.58 23.02 3.88
N LEU A 126 7.60 21.70 4.15
CA LEU A 126 6.98 21.22 5.38
C LEU A 126 7.74 21.85 6.56
N VAL A 127 7.13 22.84 7.21
CA VAL A 127 7.62 23.36 8.48
C VAL A 127 7.50 22.23 9.49
N LEU A 128 8.62 21.54 9.72
CA LEU A 128 8.70 20.45 10.69
C LEU A 128 8.52 21.03 12.09
N ILE A 129 7.31 20.92 12.62
CA ILE A 129 7.04 21.09 14.05
C ILE A 129 7.92 20.07 14.79
N ARG A 130 8.43 20.41 15.98
CA ARG A 130 9.35 19.57 16.76
C ARG A 130 8.93 18.09 16.84
N GLU A 131 7.63 17.83 16.95
CA GLU A 131 7.03 16.49 17.04
C GLU A 131 7.24 15.63 15.78
N HIS A 132 7.46 16.24 14.61
CA HIS A 132 7.65 15.53 13.35
C HIS A 132 9.10 15.22 13.02
N LYS A 133 10.06 15.80 13.76
CA LYS A 133 11.50 15.59 13.52
C LYS A 133 11.91 14.13 13.67
N ASN A 134 11.26 13.40 14.58
CA ASN A 134 11.53 11.98 14.77
C ASN A 134 11.04 11.11 13.60
N TYR A 135 10.17 11.63 12.74
CA TYR A 135 9.57 10.90 11.62
C TYR A 135 10.20 11.23 10.26
N VAL A 136 11.28 12.03 10.26
CA VAL A 136 12.11 12.30 9.07
C VAL A 136 13.52 11.70 9.20
N ARG A 137 13.89 11.18 10.37
CA ARG A 137 15.23 10.62 10.61
C ARG A 137 15.35 9.20 10.05
N GLU A 138 16.58 8.84 9.69
CA GLU A 138 16.95 7.46 9.39
C GLU A 138 16.88 6.56 10.65
N THR A 139 16.75 5.27 10.41
CA THR A 139 16.86 4.21 11.41
C THR A 139 17.64 3.04 10.82
N GLU A 140 17.88 1.98 11.60
CA GLU A 140 18.61 0.81 11.11
C GLU A 140 17.98 0.14 9.89
N LEU A 141 16.64 -0.03 9.89
CA LEU A 141 15.89 -0.65 8.77
C LEU A 141 15.41 0.37 7.73
N VAL A 142 15.26 1.63 8.15
CA VAL A 142 14.89 2.76 7.28
C VAL A 142 16.11 3.66 7.07
N ASP A 143 17.07 3.18 6.29
CA ASP A 143 18.33 3.89 6.03
C ASP A 143 18.20 4.81 4.82
N ILE A 144 18.89 5.97 4.84
CA ILE A 144 18.79 6.99 3.80
C ILE A 144 20.17 7.25 3.19
N ASN A 145 20.48 6.56 2.10
CA ASN A 145 21.71 6.76 1.34
C ASN A 145 21.50 7.67 0.11
N ASN A 146 22.58 7.98 -0.61
CA ASN A 146 22.51 8.83 -1.80
C ASN A 146 21.68 8.20 -2.93
N GLU A 147 21.76 6.88 -3.11
CA GLU A 147 21.01 6.17 -4.16
C GLU A 147 19.49 6.27 -3.94
N ILE A 148 19.02 6.08 -2.70
CA ILE A 148 17.62 6.27 -2.30
C ILE A 148 17.18 7.71 -2.61
N ARG A 149 17.99 8.70 -2.23
CA ARG A 149 17.67 10.11 -2.44
C ARG A 149 17.58 10.45 -3.93
N GLU A 150 18.57 10.04 -4.72
CA GLU A 150 18.61 10.28 -6.16
C GLU A 150 17.44 9.61 -6.87
N LYS A 151 17.12 8.36 -6.51
CA LYS A 151 15.97 7.65 -7.04
C LYS A 151 14.65 8.31 -6.65
N ALA A 152 14.50 8.78 -5.41
CA ALA A 152 13.32 9.52 -4.99
C ALA A 152 13.12 10.81 -5.79
N ILE A 153 14.20 11.58 -6.02
CA ILE A 153 14.18 12.80 -6.83
C ILE A 153 13.84 12.49 -8.30
N GLU A 154 14.37 11.40 -8.85
CA GLU A 154 14.06 10.95 -10.20
C GLU A 154 12.56 10.63 -10.35
N ILE A 155 12.02 9.80 -9.45
CA ILE A 155 10.61 9.36 -9.49
C ILE A 155 9.66 10.54 -9.31
N THR A 156 10.00 11.48 -8.43
CA THR A 156 9.14 12.63 -8.10
C THR A 156 9.32 13.83 -9.04
N ARG A 157 10.16 13.72 -10.07
CA ARG A 157 10.37 14.80 -11.04
C ARG A 157 9.03 15.25 -11.66
N GLY A 158 8.81 16.57 -11.68
CA GLY A 158 7.58 17.17 -12.20
C GLY A 158 6.34 16.97 -11.32
N SER A 159 6.50 16.62 -10.03
CA SER A 159 5.38 16.57 -9.09
C SER A 159 5.16 17.95 -8.46
N ASP A 160 3.94 18.46 -8.59
CA ASP A 160 3.56 19.79 -8.06
C ASP A 160 2.96 19.72 -6.65
N SER A 161 2.65 18.51 -6.16
CA SER A 161 2.06 18.29 -4.83
C SER A 161 2.63 17.09 -4.10
N LEU A 162 2.54 17.13 -2.77
CA LEU A 162 2.93 16.03 -1.88
C LEU A 162 2.17 14.75 -2.19
N TYR A 163 0.88 14.83 -2.54
CA TYR A 163 0.09 13.65 -2.90
C TYR A 163 0.65 13.01 -4.16
N ASP A 164 0.88 13.78 -5.23
CA ASP A 164 1.44 13.25 -6.47
C ASP A 164 2.83 12.62 -6.24
N ALA A 165 3.69 13.28 -5.46
CA ALA A 165 5.01 12.74 -5.11
C ALA A 165 4.90 11.42 -4.31
N ALA A 166 4.06 11.38 -3.26
CA ALA A 166 3.86 10.18 -2.45
C ALA A 166 3.22 9.05 -3.26
N PHE A 167 2.25 9.36 -4.13
CA PHE A 167 1.64 8.41 -5.05
C PHE A 167 2.66 7.80 -6.01
N LYS A 168 3.48 8.63 -6.68
CA LYS A 168 4.51 8.15 -7.62
C LYS A 168 5.53 7.25 -6.93
N LEU A 169 5.96 7.60 -5.72
CA LEU A 169 6.88 6.76 -4.94
C LEU A 169 6.24 5.44 -4.52
N ALA A 170 5.02 5.48 -3.97
CA ALA A 170 4.30 4.28 -3.58
C ALA A 170 4.10 3.35 -4.78
N GLU A 171 3.63 3.90 -5.90
CA GLU A 171 3.38 3.12 -7.11
C GLU A 171 4.65 2.58 -7.74
N TRP A 172 5.75 3.35 -7.72
CA TRP A 172 7.03 2.86 -8.17
C TRP A 172 7.49 1.67 -7.33
N VAL A 173 7.37 1.74 -6.00
CA VAL A 173 7.70 0.60 -5.12
C VAL A 173 6.81 -0.60 -5.44
N ARG A 174 5.49 -0.42 -5.52
CA ARG A 174 4.54 -1.51 -5.82
C ARG A 174 4.84 -2.23 -7.14
N ILE A 175 5.19 -1.49 -8.18
CA ILE A 175 5.48 -2.06 -9.51
C ILE A 175 6.88 -2.70 -9.57
N ASN A 176 7.88 -2.11 -8.88
CA ASN A 176 9.27 -2.51 -9.03
C ASN A 176 9.77 -3.45 -7.92
N VAL A 177 9.04 -3.62 -6.83
CA VAL A 177 9.40 -4.51 -5.73
C VAL A 177 8.44 -5.70 -5.69
N LYS A 178 8.97 -6.89 -5.96
CA LYS A 178 8.18 -8.12 -5.94
C LYS A 178 7.89 -8.54 -4.50
N TYR A 179 6.61 -8.75 -4.19
CA TYR A 179 6.23 -9.40 -2.93
C TYR A 179 6.70 -10.86 -2.94
N ASP A 180 7.54 -11.25 -1.98
CA ASP A 180 8.13 -12.59 -1.94
C ASP A 180 8.29 -13.11 -0.50
N LEU A 181 7.39 -14.03 -0.10
CA LEU A 181 7.43 -14.66 1.22
C LEU A 181 8.71 -15.48 1.46
N ASN A 182 9.45 -15.88 0.43
CA ASN A 182 10.71 -16.60 0.61
C ASN A 182 11.84 -15.70 1.12
N THR A 183 11.62 -14.38 1.16
CA THR A 183 12.55 -13.43 1.79
C THR A 183 12.43 -13.39 3.32
N LEU A 184 11.41 -14.03 3.88
CA LEU A 184 11.31 -14.25 5.33
C LEU A 184 12.47 -15.14 5.78
N THR A 185 13.50 -14.52 6.33
CA THR A 185 14.57 -15.22 7.05
C THR A 185 14.27 -15.18 8.54
N GLU A 186 14.60 -16.24 9.28
CA GLU A 186 14.42 -16.29 10.74
C GLU A 186 15.20 -15.18 11.47
N ASP A 187 16.21 -14.57 10.83
CA ASP A 187 17.23 -13.78 11.51
C ASP A 187 17.20 -12.25 11.26
N ALA A 188 16.57 -11.70 10.22
CA ALA A 188 16.43 -10.24 10.09
C ALA A 188 15.51 -9.76 8.95
N THR A 189 14.65 -8.77 9.24
CA THR A 189 14.05 -7.84 8.27
C THR A 189 15.15 -7.07 7.53
N GLN A 190 14.96 -6.82 6.24
CA GLN A 190 15.96 -6.15 5.41
C GLN A 190 15.85 -4.62 5.44
N LYS A 191 17.00 -3.96 5.25
CA LYS A 191 17.10 -2.49 5.16
C LYS A 191 16.52 -1.97 3.86
N SER A 192 16.11 -0.71 3.84
CA SER A 192 15.51 -0.08 2.65
C SER A 192 16.48 -0.01 1.48
N SER A 193 17.77 0.24 1.71
CA SER A 193 18.79 0.17 0.65
C SER A 193 18.90 -1.23 0.02
N TRP A 194 18.80 -2.29 0.81
CA TRP A 194 18.80 -3.66 0.30
C TRP A 194 17.58 -3.92 -0.59
N VAL A 195 16.41 -3.43 -0.20
CA VAL A 195 15.17 -3.55 -1.00
C VAL A 195 15.30 -2.74 -2.30
N LEU A 196 15.97 -1.58 -2.24
CA LEU A 196 16.31 -0.80 -3.43
C LEU A 196 17.33 -1.52 -4.33
N GLU A 197 18.15 -2.42 -3.84
CA GLU A 197 19.07 -3.16 -4.71
C GLU A 197 18.39 -4.42 -5.28
N ASN A 198 17.69 -5.16 -4.42
CA ASN A 198 17.24 -6.53 -4.70
C ASN A 198 15.80 -6.61 -5.24
N ARG A 199 15.01 -5.53 -5.15
CA ARG A 199 13.66 -5.44 -5.75
C ARG A 199 12.70 -6.54 -5.27
N GLN A 200 12.83 -6.98 -4.02
CA GLN A 200 11.97 -7.99 -3.41
C GLN A 200 11.84 -7.77 -1.90
N GLY A 201 10.78 -8.30 -1.30
CA GLY A 201 10.55 -8.26 0.15
C GLY A 201 9.11 -8.60 0.53
N VAL A 202 8.78 -8.52 1.82
CA VAL A 202 7.39 -8.60 2.30
C VAL A 202 6.86 -7.21 2.68
N CYS A 203 5.72 -7.13 3.37
CA CYS A 203 5.08 -5.86 3.73
C CYS A 203 6.02 -4.92 4.51
N ASP A 204 6.91 -5.45 5.35
CA ASP A 204 7.88 -4.67 6.10
C ASP A 204 8.92 -4.01 5.20
N GLU A 205 9.60 -4.78 4.35
CA GLU A 205 10.59 -4.27 3.39
C GLU A 205 10.02 -3.24 2.42
N ILE A 206 8.83 -3.52 1.89
CA ILE A 206 8.11 -2.63 0.98
C ILE A 206 7.80 -1.31 1.68
N THR A 207 7.29 -1.37 2.92
CA THR A 207 7.00 -0.19 3.73
C THR A 207 8.29 0.56 4.08
N ASN A 208 9.37 -0.13 4.45
CA ASN A 208 10.67 0.47 4.77
C ASN A 208 11.21 1.30 3.59
N LEU A 209 11.18 0.77 2.37
CA LEU A 209 11.65 1.50 1.18
C LEU A 209 10.81 2.74 0.91
N PHE A 210 9.48 2.62 0.99
CA PHE A 210 8.59 3.76 0.79
C PHE A 210 8.80 4.86 1.85
N VAL A 211 8.91 4.48 3.12
CA VAL A 211 9.23 5.40 4.22
C VAL A 211 10.58 6.06 3.97
N SER A 212 11.60 5.31 3.55
CA SER A 212 12.93 5.85 3.29
C SER A 212 12.94 6.87 2.15
N PHE A 213 12.24 6.60 1.05
CA PHE A 213 12.10 7.56 -0.05
C PHE A 213 11.52 8.90 0.43
N LEU A 214 10.41 8.86 1.17
CA LEU A 214 9.78 10.08 1.68
C LEU A 214 10.66 10.82 2.70
N ARG A 215 11.30 10.09 3.62
CA ARG A 215 12.20 10.70 4.60
C ARG A 215 13.45 11.30 3.96
N SER A 216 13.95 10.72 2.86
CA SER A 216 15.07 11.27 2.09
C SER A 216 14.79 12.67 1.52
N MET A 217 13.51 13.01 1.39
CA MET A 217 12.99 14.30 0.94
C MET A 217 12.41 15.14 2.10
N ASN A 218 12.75 14.81 3.35
CA ASN A 218 12.29 15.49 4.58
C ASN A 218 10.75 15.47 4.79
N ILE A 219 10.05 14.49 4.25
CA ILE A 219 8.61 14.30 4.51
C ILE A 219 8.44 13.41 5.75
N PRO A 220 7.67 13.85 6.77
CA PRO A 220 7.43 13.02 7.95
C PRO A 220 6.55 11.82 7.61
N VAL A 221 7.02 10.64 8.00
CA VAL A 221 6.31 9.38 7.82
C VAL A 221 6.40 8.53 9.07
N ARG A 222 5.25 8.03 9.53
CA ARG A 222 5.11 7.03 10.59
C ARG A 222 5.08 5.64 9.99
N TYR A 223 5.80 4.73 10.62
CA TYR A 223 5.66 3.31 10.37
C TYR A 223 4.48 2.79 11.19
N VAL A 224 3.60 1.99 10.59
CA VAL A 224 2.41 1.45 11.26
C VAL A 224 2.45 -0.06 11.21
N VAL A 225 2.19 -0.69 12.35
CA VAL A 225 2.07 -2.14 12.50
C VAL A 225 0.65 -2.45 12.92
N GLY A 226 0.06 -3.46 12.29
CA GLY A 226 -1.28 -3.90 12.59
C GLY A 226 -1.58 -5.27 12.03
N ILE A 227 -2.85 -5.45 11.72
CA ILE A 227 -3.37 -6.60 10.98
C ILE A 227 -4.12 -6.09 9.77
N ALA A 228 -4.03 -6.85 8.70
CA ALA A 228 -4.84 -6.61 7.52
C ALA A 228 -5.42 -7.91 6.97
N TYR A 229 -6.59 -7.80 6.37
CA TYR A 229 -7.20 -8.90 5.63
C TYR A 229 -6.80 -8.80 4.16
N SER A 230 -6.29 -9.90 3.58
CA SER A 230 -6.02 -9.97 2.14
C SER A 230 -6.19 -11.39 1.62
N ASP A 231 -7.07 -11.57 0.64
CA ASP A 231 -7.20 -12.83 -0.11
C ASP A 231 -6.09 -13.00 -1.15
N ALA A 232 -5.41 -11.92 -1.56
CA ALA A 232 -4.38 -11.95 -2.59
C ALA A 232 -2.97 -12.23 -2.05
N VAL A 233 -2.70 -11.78 -0.82
CA VAL A 233 -1.34 -11.76 -0.26
C VAL A 233 -1.19 -12.70 0.94
N ALA A 234 -2.23 -12.83 1.76
CA ALA A 234 -2.16 -13.56 3.03
C ALA A 234 -3.22 -14.67 3.20
N GLU A 235 -4.11 -14.87 2.20
CA GLU A 235 -5.27 -15.77 2.26
C GLU A 235 -6.06 -15.67 3.57
N GLY A 236 -6.35 -14.43 4.00
CA GLY A 236 -7.08 -14.15 5.23
C GLY A 236 -6.45 -13.01 6.02
N TRP A 237 -6.54 -13.10 7.35
CA TRP A 237 -5.96 -12.12 8.25
C TRP A 237 -4.49 -12.44 8.55
N ALA A 238 -3.62 -11.43 8.45
CA ALA A 238 -2.23 -11.55 8.84
C ALA A 238 -1.71 -10.27 9.50
N PRO A 239 -0.62 -10.36 10.30
CA PRO A 239 0.19 -9.20 10.64
C PRO A 239 0.58 -8.43 9.38
N HIS A 240 0.51 -7.12 9.44
CA HIS A 240 0.74 -6.26 8.29
C HIS A 240 1.37 -4.94 8.69
N ALA A 241 2.15 -4.37 7.76
CA ALA A 241 2.79 -3.08 7.92
C ALA A 241 2.44 -2.13 6.78
N TRP A 242 2.25 -0.86 7.12
CA TRP A 242 2.02 0.22 6.15
C TRP A 242 2.57 1.54 6.70
N ALA A 243 2.47 2.61 5.91
CA ALA A 243 2.96 3.93 6.29
C ALA A 243 1.81 4.93 6.50
N GLU A 244 2.00 5.90 7.39
CA GLU A 244 1.19 7.12 7.44
C GLU A 244 2.08 8.32 7.12
N VAL A 245 1.74 9.08 6.10
CA VAL A 245 2.47 10.25 5.62
C VAL A 245 1.82 11.51 6.18
N TYR A 246 2.62 12.46 6.69
CA TYR A 246 2.07 13.69 7.24
C TYR A 246 1.75 14.71 6.14
N PHE A 247 0.47 15.02 5.96
CA PHE A 247 -0.02 16.08 5.10
C PHE A 247 -0.36 17.30 5.96
N GLN A 248 0.36 18.40 5.75
CA GLN A 248 0.14 19.62 6.52
C GLN A 248 -1.32 20.10 6.38
N GLY A 249 -1.99 20.31 7.51
CA GLY A 249 -3.40 20.70 7.57
C GLY A 249 -4.40 19.53 7.53
N TYR A 250 -3.96 18.30 7.22
CA TYR A 250 -4.82 17.12 7.13
C TYR A 250 -4.44 16.03 8.14
N GLY A 251 -3.17 15.96 8.55
CA GLY A 251 -2.67 14.98 9.52
C GLY A 251 -1.99 13.79 8.87
N TRP A 252 -2.09 12.63 9.50
CA TRP A 252 -1.40 11.39 9.12
C TRP A 252 -2.27 10.56 8.17
N VAL A 253 -1.91 10.62 6.90
CA VAL A 253 -2.66 10.04 5.78
C VAL A 253 -2.06 8.67 5.45
N PRO A 254 -2.85 7.57 5.44
CA PRO A 254 -2.32 6.22 5.28
C PRO A 254 -1.96 5.89 3.83
N PHE A 255 -0.90 5.13 3.65
CA PHE A 255 -0.42 4.58 2.39
C PHE A 255 0.00 3.13 2.62
N ASP A 256 -0.78 2.20 2.07
CA ASP A 256 -0.40 0.80 1.97
C ASP A 256 0.09 0.52 0.56
N VAL A 257 1.41 0.40 0.44
CA VAL A 257 2.11 0.11 -0.81
C VAL A 257 1.86 -1.31 -1.29
N THR A 258 1.71 -2.26 -0.36
CA THR A 258 1.50 -3.67 -0.68
C THR A 258 0.15 -3.87 -1.35
N PHE A 259 -0.89 -3.19 -0.85
CA PHE A 259 -2.26 -3.32 -1.37
C PHE A 259 -2.68 -2.22 -2.36
N GLY A 260 -1.78 -1.28 -2.67
CA GLY A 260 -2.08 -0.20 -3.62
C GLY A 260 -3.10 0.82 -3.11
N GLN A 261 -3.22 0.98 -1.79
CA GLN A 261 -4.19 1.87 -1.15
C GLN A 261 -3.47 3.16 -0.72
N TYR A 262 -3.65 4.26 -1.46
CA TYR A 262 -2.84 5.49 -1.31
C TYR A 262 -3.68 6.69 -0.88
N GLY A 263 -3.53 7.09 0.37
CA GLY A 263 -4.34 8.14 1.00
C GLY A 263 -5.60 7.63 1.70
N TRP A 264 -5.81 6.33 1.67
CA TRP A 264 -6.84 5.60 2.35
C TRP A 264 -6.33 4.18 2.60
N VAL A 265 -6.93 3.49 3.57
CA VAL A 265 -6.87 2.03 3.67
C VAL A 265 -8.26 1.53 4.09
N ASP A 266 -8.63 0.33 3.68
CA ASP A 266 -9.98 -0.20 3.88
C ASP A 266 -10.33 -0.55 5.34
N THR A 267 -11.55 -1.07 5.54
CA THR A 267 -12.04 -1.52 6.86
C THR A 267 -11.34 -2.77 7.37
N GLY A 268 -10.58 -3.47 6.53
CA GLY A 268 -9.81 -4.65 6.84
C GLY A 268 -8.51 -4.37 7.56
N HIS A 269 -8.18 -3.11 7.83
CA HIS A 269 -6.96 -2.70 8.51
C HIS A 269 -7.24 -2.31 9.97
N VAL A 270 -6.71 -3.08 10.93
CA VAL A 270 -6.71 -2.69 12.35
C VAL A 270 -5.29 -2.29 12.75
N LYS A 271 -5.15 -1.05 13.22
CA LYS A 271 -3.89 -0.50 13.72
C LYS A 271 -3.63 -0.97 15.14
N LEU A 272 -2.44 -1.52 15.39
CA LEU A 272 -2.01 -1.99 16.72
C LEU A 272 -0.87 -1.16 17.30
N SER A 273 -0.04 -0.55 16.45
CA SER A 273 1.04 0.34 16.88
C SER A 273 1.48 1.28 15.77
N GLU A 274 2.12 2.38 16.14
CA GLU A 274 2.84 3.26 15.23
C GLU A 274 4.15 3.73 15.84
N GLY A 275 5.16 3.90 14.99
CA GLY A 275 6.52 4.22 15.40
C GLY A 275 7.36 4.83 14.30
N VAL A 276 8.68 4.84 14.52
CA VAL A 276 9.65 5.37 13.56
C VAL A 276 10.14 4.29 12.60
N SER A 277 10.12 3.01 12.99
CA SER A 277 10.49 1.88 12.12
C SER A 277 9.93 0.57 12.67
N ALA A 278 10.11 -0.53 11.93
CA ALA A 278 9.68 -1.87 12.31
C ALA A 278 10.43 -2.49 13.51
N ASN A 279 11.50 -1.84 14.02
CA ASN A 279 12.36 -2.41 15.07
C ASN A 279 11.76 -2.38 16.50
N ASP A 280 10.56 -1.83 16.67
CA ASP A 280 9.92 -1.82 17.98
C ASP A 280 9.45 -3.25 18.34
N PRO A 281 9.93 -3.85 19.45
CA PRO A 281 9.58 -5.22 19.80
C PRO A 281 8.08 -5.34 20.12
N SER A 282 7.45 -6.42 19.66
CA SER A 282 6.04 -6.71 19.97
C SER A 282 5.80 -6.92 21.46
N VAL A 283 6.74 -7.64 22.11
CA VAL A 283 6.77 -7.87 23.56
C VAL A 283 8.20 -7.77 24.07
N GLU A 284 8.40 -7.05 25.16
CA GLU A 284 9.67 -7.02 25.90
C GLU A 284 9.52 -7.76 27.24
N TYR A 285 10.38 -8.75 27.49
CA TYR A 285 10.37 -9.53 28.72
C TYR A 285 11.46 -9.06 29.66
N SER A 286 11.16 -8.90 30.95
CA SER A 286 12.15 -8.59 31.98
C SER A 286 11.90 -9.43 33.23
N TRP A 287 12.95 -9.92 33.87
CA TRP A 287 12.79 -10.71 35.09
C TRP A 287 14.00 -10.59 36.00
N LYS A 288 13.74 -10.79 37.30
CA LYS A 288 14.76 -10.90 38.32
C LYS A 288 14.55 -12.21 39.06
N ALA A 289 15.56 -13.07 39.01
CA ALA A 289 15.47 -14.41 39.56
C ALA A 289 16.84 -14.97 39.97
N ILE A 290 16.81 -16.05 40.75
CA ILE A 290 17.96 -16.90 41.04
C ILE A 290 17.73 -18.22 40.31
N LYS A 291 18.58 -18.54 39.34
CA LYS A 291 18.55 -19.82 38.59
C LYS A 291 17.18 -20.13 37.95
N VAL A 292 16.54 -19.09 37.40
CA VAL A 292 15.34 -19.20 36.57
C VAL A 292 15.65 -18.61 35.21
N GLY A 293 15.39 -19.36 34.15
CA GLY A 293 15.54 -18.94 32.76
C GLY A 293 14.21 -18.87 32.02
N LEU A 294 14.23 -18.28 30.83
CA LEU A 294 13.17 -18.40 29.84
C LEU A 294 13.45 -19.62 28.96
N LYS A 295 12.50 -20.53 28.85
CA LYS A 295 12.60 -21.74 28.04
C LYS A 295 11.88 -21.63 26.72
N GLU A 296 10.62 -21.20 26.76
CA GLU A 296 9.78 -21.02 25.57
C GLU A 296 9.04 -19.69 25.64
N LYS A 297 8.82 -19.10 24.47
CA LYS A 297 8.02 -17.90 24.27
C LYS A 297 7.20 -18.09 22.99
N ASN A 298 5.90 -17.96 23.11
CA ASN A 298 4.99 -17.99 21.97
C ASN A 298 4.09 -16.76 22.02
N LEU A 299 3.76 -16.23 20.84
CA LEU A 299 2.84 -15.12 20.68
C LEU A 299 1.95 -15.42 19.49
N GLU A 300 0.66 -15.55 19.73
CA GLU A 300 -0.34 -15.86 18.71
C GLU A 300 -1.31 -14.70 18.57
N LEU A 301 -1.60 -14.32 17.32
CA LEU A 301 -2.54 -13.26 16.99
C LEU A 301 -3.66 -13.87 16.14
N ASN A 302 -4.87 -13.81 16.67
CA ASN A 302 -6.08 -14.38 16.08
C ASN A 302 -7.11 -13.29 15.83
N THR A 303 -7.78 -13.33 14.68
CA THR A 303 -8.62 -12.22 14.24
C THR A 303 -9.82 -12.72 13.46
N SER A 304 -10.98 -12.11 13.68
CA SER A 304 -12.21 -12.48 12.97
C SER A 304 -13.16 -11.31 12.79
N ILE A 305 -14.01 -11.37 11.77
CA ILE A 305 -15.04 -10.37 11.52
C ILE A 305 -16.28 -10.74 12.34
N VAL A 306 -16.73 -9.82 13.18
CA VAL A 306 -17.93 -9.95 14.02
C VAL A 306 -19.14 -9.31 13.32
N GLU A 307 -18.94 -8.18 12.65
CA GLU A 307 -20.00 -7.41 12.01
C GLU A 307 -19.47 -6.76 10.73
N LYS A 308 -20.33 -6.66 9.71
CA LYS A 308 -20.08 -5.90 8.48
C LYS A 308 -21.14 -4.82 8.35
N GLY A 309 -20.70 -3.60 8.05
CA GLY A 309 -21.58 -2.47 7.81
C GLY A 309 -22.27 -2.51 6.45
N ASP A 310 -22.79 -1.36 6.04
CA ASP A 310 -23.50 -1.18 4.79
C ASP A 310 -22.52 -0.88 3.65
N ARG A 311 -22.95 -1.17 2.41
CA ARG A 311 -22.19 -0.78 1.22
C ARG A 311 -22.27 0.74 1.01
N VAL A 312 -21.12 1.37 0.73
CA VAL A 312 -21.03 2.77 0.34
C VAL A 312 -21.20 2.93 -1.17
N LEU A 313 -21.64 4.11 -1.61
CA LEU A 313 -21.70 4.43 -3.03
C LEU A 313 -20.29 4.56 -3.60
N PRO A 314 -20.07 4.12 -4.86
CA PRO A 314 -18.78 4.27 -5.52
C PRO A 314 -18.34 5.73 -5.58
N LEU A 315 -17.06 5.96 -5.33
CA LEU A 315 -16.45 7.30 -5.36
C LEU A 315 -15.90 7.67 -6.74
N VAL A 316 -15.77 6.66 -7.60
CA VAL A 316 -15.24 6.72 -8.95
C VAL A 316 -16.31 6.18 -9.90
N GLU A 317 -16.37 6.75 -11.10
CA GLU A 317 -17.10 6.18 -12.23
C GLU A 317 -16.10 5.55 -13.21
N LEU A 318 -16.39 4.32 -13.65
CA LEU A 318 -15.63 3.62 -14.67
C LEU A 318 -16.41 3.54 -15.98
N LYS A 319 -15.71 3.68 -17.10
CA LYS A 319 -16.23 3.36 -18.42
C LYS A 319 -15.19 2.56 -19.21
N ALA A 320 -15.50 1.29 -19.43
CA ALA A 320 -14.74 0.38 -20.28
C ALA A 320 -15.08 0.62 -21.75
N ASP A 321 -14.06 0.65 -22.60
CA ASP A 321 -14.19 0.84 -24.05
C ASP A 321 -13.12 0.01 -24.77
N ALA A 322 -13.52 -1.14 -25.33
CA ALA A 322 -12.70 -1.91 -26.24
C ALA A 322 -12.71 -1.24 -27.61
N ILE A 323 -11.53 -0.83 -28.09
CA ILE A 323 -11.42 -0.09 -29.35
C ILE A 323 -11.95 -0.92 -30.53
N PHE A 324 -11.90 -2.25 -30.43
CA PHE A 324 -12.46 -3.17 -31.42
C PHE A 324 -13.55 -4.05 -30.79
N ASP A 325 -14.72 -4.07 -31.42
CA ASP A 325 -15.85 -4.93 -31.04
C ASP A 325 -15.80 -6.32 -31.71
N LYS A 326 -15.01 -6.47 -32.78
CA LYS A 326 -14.85 -7.71 -33.57
C LYS A 326 -13.40 -7.96 -33.91
N ILE A 327 -12.90 -9.14 -33.58
CA ILE A 327 -11.47 -9.44 -33.67
C ILE A 327 -11.19 -10.90 -34.06
N LYS A 328 -10.13 -11.15 -34.81
CA LYS A 328 -9.70 -12.53 -35.10
C LYS A 328 -9.08 -13.21 -33.88
N GLY A 329 -9.25 -14.53 -33.76
CA GLY A 329 -8.46 -15.35 -32.84
C GLY A 329 -6.94 -15.12 -32.99
N GLY A 330 -6.22 -15.11 -31.87
CA GLY A 330 -4.78 -14.84 -31.82
C GLY A 330 -4.36 -13.37 -31.88
N SER A 331 -5.31 -12.44 -31.98
CA SER A 331 -5.02 -11.00 -32.08
C SER A 331 -4.81 -10.32 -30.72
N PHE A 332 -4.42 -9.05 -30.78
CA PHE A 332 -4.31 -8.14 -29.64
C PHE A 332 -5.37 -7.04 -29.71
N VAL A 333 -6.01 -6.72 -28.59
CA VAL A 333 -7.08 -5.71 -28.52
C VAL A 333 -6.65 -4.56 -27.61
N PRO A 334 -6.48 -3.34 -28.13
CA PRO A 334 -6.39 -2.13 -27.32
C PRO A 334 -7.66 -1.95 -26.49
N PHE A 335 -7.50 -1.78 -25.20
CA PHE A 335 -8.60 -1.63 -24.26
C PHE A 335 -8.38 -0.38 -23.42
N GLU A 336 -9.28 0.58 -23.51
CA GLU A 336 -9.23 1.85 -22.79
C GLU A 336 -10.30 1.87 -21.70
N VAL A 337 -9.95 2.44 -20.55
CA VAL A 337 -10.87 2.64 -19.44
C VAL A 337 -10.79 4.10 -19.03
N SER A 338 -11.92 4.78 -19.07
CA SER A 338 -12.05 6.11 -18.48
C SER A 338 -12.39 5.97 -17.00
N VAL A 339 -11.64 6.67 -16.16
CA VAL A 339 -11.72 6.63 -14.71
C VAL A 339 -11.97 8.05 -14.23
N LYS A 340 -13.15 8.30 -13.66
CA LYS A 340 -13.59 9.63 -13.29
C LYS A 340 -13.82 9.75 -11.79
N ASN A 341 -13.15 10.71 -11.17
CA ASN A 341 -13.37 11.05 -9.78
C ASN A 341 -14.70 11.80 -9.63
N LEU A 342 -15.60 11.31 -8.80
CA LEU A 342 -16.88 11.99 -8.52
C LEU A 342 -16.79 12.97 -7.35
N GLN A 343 -15.62 13.06 -6.72
CA GLN A 343 -15.40 13.80 -5.48
C GLN A 343 -14.68 15.13 -5.73
N ASN A 344 -14.86 16.07 -4.79
CA ASN A 344 -14.16 17.35 -4.77
C ASN A 344 -12.78 17.30 -4.08
N TYR A 345 -12.20 16.10 -3.94
CA TYR A 345 -10.90 15.87 -3.32
C TYR A 345 -10.08 14.85 -4.11
N TYR A 346 -8.76 14.86 -3.89
CA TYR A 346 -7.84 13.88 -4.46
C TYR A 346 -8.24 12.46 -4.07
N LEU A 347 -8.31 11.57 -5.06
CA LEU A 347 -8.65 10.18 -4.84
C LEU A 347 -7.69 9.29 -5.62
N SER A 348 -7.08 8.33 -4.93
CA SER A 348 -6.41 7.23 -5.61
C SER A 348 -7.31 6.01 -5.63
N THR A 349 -7.27 5.26 -6.73
CA THR A 349 -7.89 3.93 -6.82
C THR A 349 -6.99 3.01 -7.63
N LEU A 350 -7.04 1.71 -7.33
CA LEU A 350 -6.41 0.69 -8.14
C LEU A 350 -7.49 0.10 -9.05
N VAL A 351 -7.29 0.21 -10.37
CA VAL A 351 -8.22 -0.29 -11.37
C VAL A 351 -7.71 -1.61 -11.92
N TYR A 352 -8.59 -2.60 -12.00
CA TYR A 352 -8.24 -3.97 -12.39
C TYR A 352 -9.09 -4.44 -13.56
N VAL A 353 -8.47 -5.20 -14.46
CA VAL A 353 -9.19 -6.08 -15.39
C VAL A 353 -9.52 -7.37 -14.64
N THR A 354 -10.79 -7.55 -14.31
CA THR A 354 -11.29 -8.68 -13.50
C THR A 354 -11.78 -9.85 -14.35
N SER A 355 -12.13 -9.59 -15.62
CA SER A 355 -12.42 -10.62 -16.62
C SER A 355 -11.95 -10.13 -17.98
N ALA A 356 -11.21 -10.96 -18.70
CA ALA A 356 -10.82 -10.76 -20.10
C ALA A 356 -10.36 -12.11 -20.69
N PRO A 357 -10.31 -12.28 -22.02
CA PRO A 357 -9.73 -13.47 -22.62
C PRO A 357 -8.23 -13.63 -22.29
N GLY A 358 -7.54 -12.51 -22.09
CA GLY A 358 -6.18 -12.43 -21.56
C GLY A 358 -5.71 -10.98 -21.49
N VAL A 359 -4.68 -10.70 -20.70
CA VAL A 359 -4.10 -9.37 -20.50
C VAL A 359 -2.59 -9.46 -20.67
N VAL A 360 -1.99 -8.50 -21.39
CA VAL A 360 -0.54 -8.37 -21.48
C VAL A 360 -0.02 -7.60 -20.26
N GLY A 361 0.89 -8.23 -19.51
CA GLY A 361 1.49 -7.64 -18.30
C GLY A 361 0.51 -7.63 -17.13
N ASP A 362 0.65 -6.63 -16.26
CA ASP A 362 -0.19 -6.52 -15.07
C ASP A 362 -1.63 -6.16 -15.42
N ASN A 363 -2.56 -6.87 -14.77
CA ASN A 363 -3.99 -6.61 -14.90
C ASN A 363 -4.48 -5.44 -14.03
N SER A 364 -3.59 -4.75 -13.32
CA SER A 364 -3.92 -3.66 -12.39
C SER A 364 -3.10 -2.40 -12.63
N LYS A 365 -3.70 -1.22 -12.44
CA LYS A 365 -3.03 0.09 -12.56
C LYS A 365 -3.56 1.06 -11.52
N ALA A 366 -2.68 1.64 -10.70
CA ALA A 366 -3.09 2.68 -9.77
C ALA A 366 -3.29 4.00 -10.53
N VAL A 367 -4.31 4.76 -10.14
CA VAL A 367 -4.61 6.07 -10.71
C VAL A 367 -4.83 7.06 -9.58
N LEU A 368 -4.09 8.16 -9.59
CA LEU A 368 -4.40 9.35 -8.79
C LEU A 368 -5.24 10.31 -9.62
N LEU A 369 -6.37 10.73 -9.09
CA LEU A 369 -7.29 11.67 -9.73
C LEU A 369 -7.41 12.93 -8.88
N LYS A 370 -7.24 14.09 -9.52
CA LYS A 370 -7.60 15.40 -8.97
C LYS A 370 -9.12 15.48 -8.76
N PRO A 371 -9.62 16.45 -7.97
CA PRO A 371 -11.05 16.72 -7.86
C PRO A 371 -11.74 16.76 -9.23
N TYR A 372 -12.77 15.94 -9.42
CA TYR A 372 -13.56 15.83 -10.65
C TYR A 372 -12.79 15.48 -11.94
N GLU A 373 -11.52 15.06 -11.83
CA GLU A 373 -10.71 14.69 -12.97
C GLU A 373 -11.16 13.36 -13.58
N GLU A 374 -11.05 13.27 -14.90
CA GLU A 374 -11.20 12.03 -15.65
C GLU A 374 -9.86 11.70 -16.31
N LYS A 375 -9.37 10.47 -16.11
CA LYS A 375 -8.16 9.96 -16.76
C LYS A 375 -8.50 8.71 -17.57
N LYS A 376 -7.77 8.53 -18.67
CA LYS A 376 -7.81 7.32 -19.48
C LYS A 376 -6.60 6.45 -19.17
N ILE A 377 -6.87 5.18 -18.88
CA ILE A 377 -5.84 4.15 -18.69
C ILE A 377 -6.11 2.98 -19.62
N ASN A 378 -5.05 2.34 -20.08
CA ASN A 378 -5.16 1.41 -21.20
C ASN A 378 -4.47 0.09 -20.91
N TRP A 379 -5.00 -1.01 -21.41
CA TRP A 379 -4.36 -2.32 -21.48
C TRP A 379 -4.32 -2.83 -22.91
N ILE A 380 -3.52 -3.87 -23.12
CA ILE A 380 -3.59 -4.69 -24.32
C ILE A 380 -4.11 -6.05 -23.88
N LEU A 381 -5.23 -6.46 -24.46
CA LEU A 381 -5.81 -7.77 -24.21
C LEU A 381 -5.31 -8.76 -25.25
N THR A 382 -5.15 -10.01 -24.85
CA THR A 382 -4.80 -11.11 -25.76
C THR A 382 -6.02 -11.95 -26.05
N VAL A 383 -6.16 -12.36 -27.31
CA VAL A 383 -7.24 -13.23 -27.75
C VAL A 383 -6.63 -14.60 -28.06
N PRO A 384 -7.14 -15.70 -27.49
CA PRO A 384 -6.64 -17.02 -27.80
C PRO A 384 -6.86 -17.34 -29.29
N GLN A 385 -5.97 -18.18 -29.86
CA GLN A 385 -6.23 -18.78 -31.16
C GLN A 385 -7.45 -19.69 -31.06
N LEU A 386 -8.37 -19.55 -32.01
CA LEU A 386 -9.57 -20.36 -32.06
C LEU A 386 -9.43 -21.42 -33.16
N ASN A 387 -10.12 -22.54 -32.97
CA ASN A 387 -10.22 -23.59 -33.97
C ASN A 387 -11.70 -23.77 -34.34
N GLY A 388 -12.07 -23.42 -35.58
CA GLY A 388 -13.36 -23.79 -36.18
C GLY A 388 -14.28 -22.62 -36.53
N ASP A 389 -15.45 -22.94 -37.09
CA ASP A 389 -16.39 -21.98 -37.70
C ASP A 389 -17.29 -21.22 -36.68
N PHE A 390 -16.85 -21.09 -35.41
CA PHE A 390 -17.66 -20.51 -34.34
C PHE A 390 -17.28 -19.05 -34.06
N THR A 391 -18.29 -18.21 -33.83
CA THR A 391 -18.12 -16.87 -33.27
C THR A 391 -18.28 -16.94 -31.75
N TYR A 392 -17.28 -16.48 -31.02
CA TYR A 392 -17.26 -16.41 -29.56
C TYR A 392 -17.55 -14.99 -29.10
N LYS A 393 -18.11 -14.87 -27.91
CA LYS A 393 -18.34 -13.59 -27.24
C LYS A 393 -17.59 -13.61 -25.92
N SER A 394 -16.72 -12.63 -25.71
CA SER A 394 -15.95 -12.49 -24.47
C SER A 394 -16.33 -11.19 -23.77
N GLU A 395 -16.68 -11.30 -22.49
CA GLU A 395 -16.95 -10.14 -21.63
C GLU A 395 -15.62 -9.66 -21.02
N ILE A 396 -15.36 -8.36 -21.18
CA ILE A 396 -14.27 -7.66 -20.52
C ILE A 396 -14.90 -6.91 -19.34
N LYS A 397 -14.48 -7.23 -18.12
CA LYS A 397 -14.89 -6.50 -16.91
C LYS A 397 -13.71 -5.79 -16.29
N VAL A 398 -14.00 -4.59 -15.80
CA VAL A 398 -13.11 -3.81 -14.98
C VAL A 398 -13.82 -3.40 -13.71
N SER A 399 -13.07 -3.44 -12.62
CA SER A 399 -13.53 -3.02 -11.30
C SER A 399 -12.45 -2.14 -10.67
N GLU A 400 -12.82 -1.34 -9.69
CA GLU A 400 -11.90 -0.49 -8.93
C GLU A 400 -12.12 -0.62 -7.42
N SER A 401 -11.21 -0.05 -6.64
CA SER A 401 -11.15 -0.23 -5.20
C SER A 401 -12.41 0.18 -4.43
N PHE A 402 -13.28 1.05 -4.92
CA PHE A 402 -14.49 1.52 -4.24
C PHE A 402 -15.79 0.89 -4.77
N GLY A 403 -15.69 -0.19 -5.54
CA GLY A 403 -16.83 -0.99 -5.98
C GLY A 403 -17.51 -0.54 -7.28
N SER A 404 -16.99 0.47 -7.98
CA SER A 404 -17.43 0.75 -9.35
C SER A 404 -16.96 -0.37 -10.27
N GLU A 405 -17.86 -0.78 -11.16
CA GLU A 405 -17.57 -1.75 -12.21
C GLU A 405 -18.05 -1.23 -13.56
N SER A 406 -17.33 -1.57 -14.62
CA SER A 406 -17.78 -1.39 -15.99
C SER A 406 -17.46 -2.64 -16.78
N LYS A 407 -18.23 -2.86 -17.84
CA LYS A 407 -17.98 -3.97 -18.75
C LYS A 407 -18.14 -3.56 -20.19
N ASP A 408 -17.45 -4.29 -21.04
CA ASP A 408 -17.62 -4.25 -22.47
C ASP A 408 -17.53 -5.68 -23.04
N GLU A 409 -17.79 -5.84 -24.32
CA GLU A 409 -17.87 -7.15 -24.97
C GLU A 409 -17.18 -7.13 -26.33
N ILE A 410 -16.39 -8.18 -26.60
CA ILE A 410 -15.78 -8.39 -27.91
C ILE A 410 -16.27 -9.70 -28.54
N LEU A 411 -16.47 -9.66 -29.85
CA LEU A 411 -16.78 -10.82 -30.68
C LEU A 411 -15.50 -11.34 -31.33
N ILE A 412 -15.30 -12.65 -31.25
CA ILE A 412 -14.09 -13.31 -31.74
C ILE A 412 -14.47 -14.36 -32.78
N ASP A 413 -13.93 -14.26 -34.00
CA ASP A 413 -14.16 -15.22 -35.10
C ASP A 413 -12.97 -15.19 -36.05
N ASP A 414 -12.59 -16.35 -36.61
CA ASP A 414 -11.47 -16.47 -37.56
C ASP A 414 -11.68 -15.69 -38.87
N LYS A 415 -12.91 -15.26 -39.15
CA LYS A 415 -13.27 -14.42 -40.30
C LYS A 415 -12.99 -12.94 -40.09
N PHE A 416 -12.80 -12.50 -38.85
CA PHE A 416 -12.52 -11.09 -38.55
C PHE A 416 -11.06 -10.74 -38.86
N GLU A 417 -10.77 -9.45 -38.81
CA GLU A 417 -9.43 -8.94 -39.10
C GLU A 417 -8.46 -9.28 -37.96
N PHE A 418 -7.27 -9.72 -38.34
CA PHE A 418 -6.18 -9.95 -37.39
C PHE A 418 -5.55 -8.62 -37.02
N ARG A 419 -5.29 -8.42 -35.73
CA ARG A 419 -4.54 -7.26 -35.22
C ARG A 419 -3.29 -7.75 -34.53
N ASP A 420 -2.14 -7.29 -35.01
CA ASP A 420 -0.87 -7.54 -34.34
C ASP A 420 -0.69 -6.62 -33.12
N LYS A 421 0.32 -6.93 -32.31
CA LYS A 421 0.58 -6.24 -31.06
C LYS A 421 1.10 -4.81 -31.27
N ASP A 422 1.91 -4.58 -32.29
CA ASP A 422 2.55 -3.28 -32.54
C ASP A 422 1.51 -2.27 -33.03
N GLU A 423 0.55 -2.71 -33.86
CA GLU A 423 -0.61 -1.92 -34.25
C GLU A 423 -1.45 -1.51 -33.02
N ALA A 424 -1.72 -2.46 -32.12
CA ALA A 424 -2.45 -2.21 -30.90
C ALA A 424 -1.74 -1.20 -29.97
N GLU A 425 -0.43 -1.34 -29.80
CA GLU A 425 0.40 -0.40 -29.02
C GLU A 425 0.39 1.01 -29.62
N LYS A 426 0.52 1.09 -30.95
CA LYS A 426 0.52 2.37 -31.67
C LYS A 426 -0.78 3.14 -31.46
N MET A 427 -1.93 2.48 -31.55
CA MET A 427 -3.25 3.11 -31.31
C MET A 427 -3.39 3.69 -29.90
N LEU A 428 -2.87 3.00 -28.88
CA LEU A 428 -2.87 3.52 -27.52
C LEU A 428 -1.91 4.72 -27.34
N SER A 429 -0.84 4.80 -28.14
CA SER A 429 0.11 5.93 -28.10
C SER A 429 -0.37 7.16 -28.86
N GLU A 430 -1.03 7.00 -30.01
CA GLU A 430 -1.53 8.12 -30.82
C GLU A 430 -2.67 8.89 -30.11
N ASN A 431 -3.42 8.21 -29.25
CA ASN A 431 -4.39 8.86 -28.35
C ASN A 431 -3.74 9.67 -27.21
N LYS A 432 -2.45 9.47 -26.88
CA LYS A 432 -1.72 10.28 -25.88
C LYS A 432 -1.24 11.63 -26.42
N THR A 433 -1.04 11.77 -27.73
CA THR A 433 -0.31 12.90 -28.34
C THR A 433 -1.03 14.27 -28.21
N ASN A 434 -2.32 14.30 -27.87
CA ASN A 434 -3.05 15.56 -27.64
C ASN A 434 -2.82 16.21 -26.25
N ILE A 435 -2.01 15.62 -25.37
CA ILE A 435 -1.73 16.18 -24.03
C ILE A 435 -0.28 16.66 -23.88
N THR A 436 0.67 16.06 -24.62
CA THR A 436 2.11 16.32 -24.43
C THR A 436 2.61 17.60 -25.13
N GLU A 437 2.01 18.01 -26.26
CA GLU A 437 2.47 19.20 -27.03
C GLU A 437 2.27 20.55 -26.30
N LYS A 438 1.54 20.56 -25.18
CA LYS A 438 1.33 21.79 -24.40
C LYS A 438 2.45 22.12 -23.40
N TYR A 439 3.31 21.14 -23.05
CA TYR A 439 4.34 21.33 -22.01
C TYR A 439 5.78 21.41 -22.53
N GLU A 440 6.04 21.04 -23.78
CA GLU A 440 7.40 21.17 -24.36
C GLU A 440 7.69 22.55 -24.96
N ASN A 441 6.66 23.36 -25.28
CA ASN A 441 6.83 24.63 -25.99
C ASN A 441 7.19 25.85 -25.10
N GLU A 442 7.39 25.69 -23.78
CA GLU A 442 7.75 26.81 -22.89
C GLU A 442 9.16 26.74 -22.27
N ILE A 443 10.04 25.88 -22.78
CA ILE A 443 11.44 25.85 -22.31
C ILE A 443 12.40 26.30 -23.42
N SER A 444 12.53 27.62 -23.58
CA SER A 444 13.64 28.20 -24.32
C SER A 444 14.88 28.28 -23.43
N PHE A 445 15.85 27.40 -23.65
CA PHE A 445 17.17 27.51 -23.03
C PHE A 445 17.93 28.70 -23.66
N VAL A 446 18.11 29.77 -22.88
CA VAL A 446 19.03 30.84 -23.25
C VAL A 446 20.45 30.40 -22.89
N LYS A 447 21.25 30.09 -23.90
CA LYS A 447 22.72 30.00 -23.78
C LYS A 447 23.27 31.40 -23.55
N VAL A 448 24.01 31.62 -22.47
CA VAL A 448 24.81 32.83 -22.28
C VAL A 448 26.28 32.44 -22.43
N GLU A 449 26.94 33.00 -23.45
CA GLU A 449 28.39 32.94 -23.65
C GLU A 449 29.06 33.97 -22.73
N ASP A 450 30.15 33.53 -22.10
CA ASP A 450 31.02 34.30 -21.20
C ASP A 450 31.83 35.35 -21.99
N GLU A 451 31.68 36.64 -21.65
CA GLU A 451 32.73 37.64 -21.88
C GLU A 451 32.92 38.55 -20.67
N ASN A 452 34.10 38.39 -20.06
CA ASN A 452 34.89 39.33 -19.27
C ASN A 452 34.31 39.95 -17.98
N ALA A 453 34.94 39.46 -16.91
CA ALA A 453 35.02 39.98 -15.55
C ALA A 453 35.38 41.47 -15.46
N GLU A 454 34.47 42.26 -14.89
CA GLU A 454 34.63 43.03 -13.66
C GLU A 454 33.28 43.72 -13.41
N ASP A 455 32.88 43.83 -12.14
CA ASP A 455 31.58 44.31 -11.63
C ASP A 455 30.37 43.34 -11.70
N ARG A 456 30.05 42.71 -10.55
CA ARG A 456 28.67 42.61 -9.99
C ARG A 456 28.60 41.88 -8.64
N GLU A 457 28.11 42.60 -7.63
CA GLU A 457 27.23 42.09 -6.58
C GLU A 457 25.88 41.66 -7.20
N GLU A 458 25.13 40.79 -6.49
CA GLU A 458 23.81 40.20 -6.83
C GLU A 458 23.77 38.92 -7.68
N ILE A 459 24.32 37.81 -7.15
CA ILE A 459 23.71 36.46 -7.25
C ILE A 459 23.96 35.75 -5.91
N GLY A 460 23.02 35.86 -4.98
CA GLY A 460 23.20 35.36 -3.62
C GLY A 460 21.95 34.71 -3.05
N VAL A 461 21.72 33.42 -3.33
CA VAL A 461 20.98 32.52 -2.41
C VAL A 461 21.47 31.06 -2.47
N PHE A 462 21.93 30.55 -3.63
CA PHE A 462 22.14 29.09 -3.77
C PHE A 462 23.51 28.52 -3.33
N ARG A 463 24.54 29.35 -3.09
CA ARG A 463 25.88 28.85 -2.67
C ARG A 463 26.16 28.90 -1.18
N LYS A 464 25.31 29.54 -0.36
CA LYS A 464 25.55 29.68 1.09
C LYS A 464 25.08 28.49 1.93
N ILE A 465 24.30 27.57 1.35
CA ILE A 465 23.75 26.41 2.06
C ILE A 465 24.79 25.26 2.16
N LEU A 466 25.69 25.12 1.19
CA LEU A 466 26.75 24.10 1.23
C LEU A 466 27.90 24.41 2.21
N MET A 467 28.01 25.64 2.72
CA MET A 467 29.03 26.01 3.72
C MET A 467 28.50 26.07 5.17
N LEU A 468 27.21 25.86 5.40
CA LEU A 468 26.61 25.82 6.74
C LEU A 468 26.38 24.39 7.26
N LEU A 469 26.70 23.36 6.47
CA LEU A 469 26.62 21.96 6.87
C LEU A 469 27.94 21.41 7.45
N ASP A 470 29.07 22.11 7.31
CA ASP A 470 30.36 21.70 7.89
C ASP A 470 30.63 22.28 9.29
N ASN A 471 29.65 22.91 9.95
CA ASN A 471 29.86 23.53 11.26
C ASN A 471 28.72 23.36 12.27
N LEU A 472 27.91 22.30 12.15
CA LEU A 472 26.97 21.87 13.18
C LEU A 472 26.71 20.35 13.06
N PHE A 473 27.78 19.57 13.27
CA PHE A 473 27.92 18.26 13.95
C PHE A 473 29.13 17.51 13.41
#